data_AF-A0A1V4TGQ8-F1
#
_entry.id   AF-A0A1V4TGQ8-F1
#
_cell.length_a   1.000
_cell.length_b   1.000
_cell.length_c   1.000
_cell.angle_alpha   90.00
_cell.angle_beta   90.00
_cell.angle_gamma   90.00
#
_symmetry.space_group_name_H-M   'P 1'
#
loop_
_entity.id
_entity.type
_entity.pdbx_description
1 polymer ?
#
loop_
_entity_poly.entity_id
_entity_poly.type
_entity_poly.pdbx_seq_one_letter_code
_entity_poly.pdbx_strand_id
1 'polypeptide(L)'
;MADDHELQHFSNAEHLNQAHDTLLQTLNRRMGKKQVYYDAKWFEPTVDAWATVPVIHANDHPDMTAYDRDPAAELARIKGRVVGRVENPKLSPTGHPRLLGDTRFNDAALDDKIAAGLLSLSTGFRAPVKDGALAGPVRPHHVLVFEENERDQPVDLGSGFLNKEHKDMGDDKKQAKGLFGFLRKKIKEEYPDIDLDKVEAEDHAAGEEPEQNKENEDMDAKDQATKAEMEKLQAELNKATEAMKAKDAELADLKNKATILENERKEAAWNEFKNKSWVPKGYLHKDNEAKTRERFEKDRAGLLEELLNKKDAAPGGQDGSEQVAHENKRTAATVGRFDAKAGKYVEE
;
A
#
# COMPACT_ATOMS: atom_id res chain seq x y z
N MET A 1 -27.72 -19.64 -17.14
CA MET A 1 -26.37 -19.12 -17.43
C MET A 1 -26.54 -18.36 -18.73
N ALA A 2 -26.73 -17.05 -18.62
CA ALA A 2 -26.87 -16.19 -19.79
C ALA A 2 -25.49 -15.57 -20.00
N ASP A 3 -24.88 -15.84 -21.15
CA ASP A 3 -23.65 -15.24 -21.58
C ASP A 3 -23.92 -13.76 -21.91
N ASP A 4 -23.48 -12.86 -21.02
CA ASP A 4 -23.49 -11.42 -21.27
C ASP A 4 -22.45 -11.10 -22.35
N HIS A 5 -22.96 -10.82 -23.55
CA HIS A 5 -22.19 -10.54 -24.76
C HIS A 5 -21.50 -9.15 -24.78
N GLU A 6 -21.43 -8.44 -23.66
CA GLU A 6 -20.76 -7.13 -23.53
C GLU A 6 -19.50 -7.13 -22.63
N LEU A 7 -18.94 -8.30 -22.29
CA LEU A 7 -17.55 -8.38 -21.83
C LEU A 7 -16.61 -8.26 -23.03
N GLN A 8 -16.43 -7.01 -23.48
CA GLN A 8 -15.50 -6.65 -24.56
C GLN A 8 -14.12 -7.26 -24.29
N HIS A 9 -13.64 -7.99 -25.30
CA HIS A 9 -12.37 -8.71 -25.36
C HIS A 9 -11.22 -7.96 -24.68
N PHE A 10 -10.72 -8.48 -23.56
CA PHE A 10 -9.39 -8.12 -23.07
C PHE A 10 -8.38 -8.41 -24.17
N SER A 11 -7.46 -7.48 -24.41
CA SER A 11 -6.44 -7.65 -25.43
C SER A 11 -5.52 -8.82 -25.07
N ASN A 12 -5.17 -9.67 -26.03
CA ASN A 12 -4.19 -10.75 -25.85
C ASN A 12 -2.73 -10.24 -25.80
N ALA A 13 -2.50 -8.94 -25.94
CA ALA A 13 -1.15 -8.37 -25.91
C ALA A 13 -0.66 -8.22 -24.46
N GLU A 14 0.48 -8.81 -24.10
CA GLU A 14 1.04 -8.82 -22.73
C GLU A 14 1.30 -7.43 -22.11
N HIS A 15 1.48 -6.39 -22.94
CA HIS A 15 1.69 -5.02 -22.48
C HIS A 15 0.38 -4.27 -22.18
N LEU A 16 -0.75 -4.80 -22.65
CA LEU A 16 -2.08 -4.27 -22.37
C LEU A 16 -2.67 -5.05 -21.19
N ASN A 17 -3.56 -4.42 -20.42
CA ASN A 17 -4.16 -4.98 -19.20
C ASN A 17 -3.21 -5.04 -17.98
N GLN A 18 -2.24 -4.13 -17.88
CA GLN A 18 -1.49 -3.95 -16.63
C GLN A 18 -2.45 -3.56 -15.50
N ALA A 19 -2.26 -4.18 -14.34
CA ALA A 19 -3.05 -3.91 -13.15
C ALA A 19 -2.45 -2.71 -12.41
N HIS A 20 -3.17 -1.61 -12.40
CA HIS A 20 -2.76 -0.38 -11.70
C HIS A 20 -3.24 -0.43 -10.26
N ASP A 21 -2.31 -0.30 -9.30
CA ASP A 21 -2.72 -0.11 -7.90
C ASP A 21 -3.57 1.15 -7.83
N THR A 22 -4.74 1.07 -7.24
CA THR A 22 -5.73 2.15 -7.29
C THR A 22 -6.23 2.48 -5.90
N LEU A 23 -6.21 3.75 -5.54
CA LEU A 23 -6.94 4.27 -4.39
C LEU A 23 -8.32 4.71 -4.87
N LEU A 24 -9.33 3.88 -4.64
CA LEU A 24 -10.70 4.11 -5.10
C LEU A 24 -11.39 5.20 -4.28
N GLN A 25 -11.24 5.17 -2.96
CA GLN A 25 -11.91 6.12 -2.08
C GLN A 25 -11.13 6.28 -0.77
N THR A 26 -10.85 7.51 -0.37
CA THR A 26 -10.42 7.85 0.99
C THR A 26 -11.63 7.90 1.92
N LEU A 27 -11.44 7.40 3.14
CA LEU A 27 -12.51 7.17 4.11
C LEU A 27 -12.22 7.89 5.44
N ASN A 28 -13.20 7.84 6.33
CA ASN A 28 -13.26 8.51 7.63
C ASN A 28 -13.06 10.03 7.56
N ARG A 29 -13.65 10.65 6.52
CA ARG A 29 -13.57 12.09 6.29
C ARG A 29 -14.81 12.61 5.55
N ARG A 30 -14.97 13.93 5.51
CA ARG A 30 -16.06 14.59 4.78
C ARG A 30 -15.68 14.77 3.31
N MET A 31 -16.61 14.39 2.43
CA MET A 31 -16.38 14.36 0.99
C MET A 31 -17.39 15.23 0.23
N GLY A 32 -16.89 15.82 -0.86
CA GLY A 32 -17.69 16.60 -1.82
C GLY A 32 -18.32 17.88 -1.28
N LYS A 33 -19.08 18.53 -2.16
CA LYS A 33 -19.72 19.83 -1.86
C LYS A 33 -20.71 19.74 -0.69
N LYS A 34 -21.37 18.59 -0.52
CA LYS A 34 -22.32 18.32 0.57
C LYS A 34 -21.64 17.92 1.88
N GLN A 35 -20.31 17.76 1.89
CA GLN A 35 -19.51 17.46 3.08
C GLN A 35 -20.02 16.24 3.85
N VAL A 36 -20.44 15.20 3.13
CA VAL A 36 -20.98 13.97 3.73
C VAL A 36 -19.82 13.16 4.30
N TYR A 37 -19.94 12.71 5.55
CA TYR A 37 -18.90 11.89 6.20
C TYR A 37 -18.96 10.44 5.75
N TYR A 38 -17.88 9.97 5.12
CA TYR A 38 -17.74 8.61 4.59
C TYR A 38 -17.04 7.72 5.61
N ASP A 39 -17.83 7.09 6.48
CA ASP A 39 -17.32 6.16 7.51
C ASP A 39 -16.97 4.81 6.87
N ALA A 40 -15.76 4.32 7.13
CA ALA A 40 -15.23 3.08 6.58
C ALA A 40 -16.09 1.85 6.90
N LYS A 41 -16.79 1.84 8.05
CA LYS A 41 -17.66 0.72 8.44
C LYS A 41 -18.80 0.45 7.47
N TRP A 42 -19.16 1.43 6.64
CA TRP A 42 -20.20 1.29 5.63
C TRP A 42 -19.69 0.81 4.27
N PHE A 43 -18.37 0.80 4.09
CA PHE A 43 -17.71 0.24 2.90
C PHE A 43 -17.26 -1.21 3.15
N GLU A 44 -16.89 -1.55 4.38
CA GLU A 44 -16.42 -2.87 4.79
C GLU A 44 -17.33 -4.03 4.34
N PRO A 45 -18.67 -3.98 4.51
CA PRO A 45 -19.55 -5.07 4.11
C PRO A 45 -19.69 -5.26 2.60
N THR A 46 -19.19 -4.30 1.80
CA THR A 46 -19.41 -4.24 0.35
C THR A 46 -18.11 -4.17 -0.44
N VAL A 47 -16.97 -4.46 0.19
CA VAL A 47 -15.65 -4.43 -0.46
C VAL A 47 -15.66 -5.29 -1.72
N ASP A 48 -16.11 -6.54 -1.64
CA ASP A 48 -16.11 -7.47 -2.77
C ASP A 48 -17.02 -7.02 -3.93
N ALA A 49 -18.09 -6.27 -3.63
CA ALA A 49 -19.01 -5.76 -4.65
C ALA A 49 -18.38 -4.68 -5.55
N TRP A 50 -17.23 -4.11 -5.17
CA TRP A 50 -16.49 -3.20 -6.06
C TRP A 50 -15.82 -3.94 -7.23
N ALA A 51 -15.59 -5.25 -7.14
CA ALA A 51 -15.05 -6.03 -8.26
C ALA A 51 -16.08 -6.23 -9.40
N THR A 52 -17.36 -6.00 -9.12
CA THR A 52 -18.45 -6.24 -10.09
C THR A 52 -18.91 -4.97 -10.81
N VAL A 53 -18.42 -3.79 -10.42
CA VAL A 53 -18.84 -2.54 -11.03
C VAL A 53 -17.99 -2.20 -12.26
N PRO A 54 -18.58 -1.59 -13.31
CA PRO A 54 -17.83 -1.18 -14.49
C PRO A 54 -16.90 -0.01 -14.18
N VAL A 55 -15.74 0.00 -14.84
CA VAL A 55 -14.89 1.18 -14.97
C VAL A 55 -15.31 1.90 -16.25
N ILE A 56 -15.74 3.14 -16.14
CA ILE A 56 -16.31 3.94 -17.23
C ILE A 56 -15.38 5.12 -17.51
N HIS A 57 -14.96 5.27 -18.76
CA HIS A 57 -14.24 6.46 -19.20
C HIS A 57 -15.22 7.49 -19.75
N ALA A 58 -15.38 8.63 -19.06
CA ALA A 58 -16.20 9.78 -19.44
C ALA A 58 -15.88 10.96 -18.52
N ASN A 59 -16.15 12.20 -18.94
CA ASN A 59 -15.97 13.37 -18.06
C ASN A 59 -17.13 13.57 -17.07
N ASP A 60 -18.32 13.03 -17.38
CA ASP A 60 -19.50 13.12 -16.52
C ASP A 60 -19.81 11.75 -15.90
N HIS A 61 -20.24 11.76 -14.63
CA HIS A 61 -20.81 10.56 -14.02
C HIS A 61 -22.09 10.14 -14.74
N PRO A 62 -22.31 8.84 -14.98
CA PRO A 62 -23.60 8.34 -15.41
C PRO A 62 -24.67 8.63 -14.34
N ASP A 63 -25.87 9.00 -14.77
CA ASP A 63 -27.03 8.94 -13.90
C ASP A 63 -27.30 7.48 -13.55
N MET A 64 -27.18 7.15 -12.28
CA MET A 64 -27.24 5.77 -11.82
C MET A 64 -28.59 5.09 -12.14
N THR A 65 -29.69 5.85 -12.17
CA THR A 65 -31.02 5.29 -12.44
C THR A 65 -31.21 5.07 -13.94
N ALA A 66 -30.73 6.01 -14.75
CA ALA A 66 -30.74 5.88 -16.20
C ALA A 66 -29.84 4.72 -16.65
N TYR A 67 -28.64 4.61 -16.07
CA TYR A 67 -27.70 3.52 -16.35
C TYR A 67 -28.28 2.15 -15.98
N ASP A 68 -28.84 1.99 -14.77
CA ASP A 68 -29.49 0.73 -14.36
C ASP A 68 -30.63 0.31 -15.31
N ARG A 69 -31.27 1.26 -16.00
CA ARG A 69 -32.37 0.99 -16.94
C ARG A 69 -31.88 0.68 -18.35
N ASP A 70 -30.94 1.46 -18.86
CA ASP A 70 -30.37 1.34 -20.21
C ASP A 70 -28.92 1.86 -20.21
N PRO A 71 -27.94 0.97 -19.92
CA PRO A 71 -26.53 1.34 -19.87
C PRO A 71 -26.03 1.94 -21.18
N ALA A 72 -26.44 1.38 -22.32
CA ALA A 72 -25.96 1.80 -23.63
C ALA A 72 -26.42 3.22 -23.97
N ALA A 73 -27.70 3.53 -23.72
CA ALA A 73 -28.23 4.88 -23.95
C ALA A 73 -27.58 5.92 -23.02
N GLU A 74 -27.34 5.56 -21.76
CA GLU A 74 -26.71 6.46 -20.80
C GLU A 74 -25.23 6.71 -21.12
N LEU A 75 -24.49 5.66 -21.49
CA LEU A 75 -23.11 5.80 -21.97
C LEU A 75 -23.06 6.69 -23.23
N ALA A 76 -23.98 6.51 -24.18
CA ALA A 76 -24.05 7.37 -25.35
C ALA A 76 -24.32 8.84 -24.99
N ARG A 77 -25.21 9.10 -24.01
CA ARG A 77 -25.55 10.45 -23.54
C ARG A 77 -24.34 11.18 -22.96
N ILE A 78 -23.53 10.49 -22.15
CA ILE A 78 -22.33 11.06 -21.54
C ILE A 78 -21.07 10.93 -22.41
N LYS A 79 -21.22 10.41 -23.64
CA LYS A 79 -20.09 10.05 -24.54
C LYS A 79 -19.06 9.14 -23.85
N GLY A 80 -19.56 8.28 -22.97
CA GLY A 80 -18.77 7.35 -22.18
C GLY A 80 -18.68 5.97 -22.79
N ARG A 81 -17.76 5.18 -22.26
CA ARG A 81 -17.60 3.77 -22.59
C ARG A 81 -17.06 3.00 -21.39
N VAL A 82 -17.41 1.73 -21.29
CA VAL A 82 -16.80 0.83 -20.30
C VAL A 82 -15.39 0.48 -20.80
N VAL A 83 -14.39 0.68 -19.94
CA VAL A 83 -12.97 0.56 -20.30
C VAL A 83 -12.20 -0.39 -19.39
N GLY A 84 -12.88 -1.09 -18.49
CA GLY A 84 -12.18 -1.94 -17.55
C GLY A 84 -13.02 -2.39 -16.36
N ARG A 85 -12.29 -2.94 -15.38
CA ARG A 85 -12.84 -3.40 -14.11
C ARG A 85 -11.85 -3.19 -12.98
N VAL A 86 -12.36 -3.20 -11.76
CA VAL A 86 -11.56 -3.29 -10.54
C VAL A 86 -11.38 -4.76 -10.16
N GLU A 87 -10.17 -5.12 -9.76
CA GLU A 87 -9.82 -6.43 -9.20
C GLU A 87 -9.31 -6.25 -7.76
N ASN A 88 -9.31 -7.33 -6.98
CA ASN A 88 -8.78 -7.37 -5.61
C ASN A 88 -9.17 -6.17 -4.72
N PRO A 89 -10.45 -5.76 -4.68
CA PRO A 89 -10.84 -4.64 -3.84
C PRO A 89 -10.55 -4.98 -2.38
N LYS A 90 -10.02 -4.02 -1.64
CA LYS A 90 -9.66 -4.21 -0.24
C LYS A 90 -9.83 -2.92 0.55
N LEU A 91 -10.23 -3.05 1.80
CA LEU A 91 -10.23 -1.94 2.74
C LEU A 91 -8.92 -1.96 3.53
N SER A 92 -8.18 -0.86 3.51
CA SER A 92 -6.99 -0.68 4.33
C SER A 92 -7.35 0.18 5.53
N PRO A 93 -7.40 -0.38 6.76
CA PRO A 93 -7.70 0.40 7.96
C PRO A 93 -6.46 1.11 8.55
N THR A 94 -5.25 0.74 8.11
CA THR A 94 -3.99 1.26 8.65
C THR A 94 -3.63 2.63 8.06
N GLY A 95 -3.28 3.57 8.92
CA GLY A 95 -3.06 4.97 8.55
C GLY A 95 -4.41 5.67 8.32
N HIS A 96 -4.54 6.41 7.22
CA HIS A 96 -5.86 6.89 6.79
C HIS A 96 -6.66 5.75 6.13
N PRO A 97 -7.85 5.42 6.65
CA PRO A 97 -8.69 4.39 6.05
C PRO A 97 -9.01 4.70 4.59
N ARG A 98 -8.93 3.68 3.75
CA ARG A 98 -9.11 3.82 2.29
C ARG A 98 -9.57 2.52 1.66
N LEU A 99 -10.42 2.64 0.66
CA LEU A 99 -10.76 1.59 -0.28
C LEU A 99 -9.71 1.57 -1.39
N LEU A 100 -9.14 0.41 -1.63
CA LEU A 100 -8.13 0.14 -2.64
C LEU A 100 -8.65 -0.92 -3.62
N GLY A 101 -8.04 -1.00 -4.78
CA GLY A 101 -8.22 -2.09 -5.74
C GLY A 101 -7.12 -2.07 -6.80
N ASP A 102 -7.15 -3.05 -7.68
CA ASP A 102 -6.30 -3.13 -8.87
C ASP A 102 -7.17 -2.81 -10.09
N THR A 103 -7.00 -1.64 -10.72
CA THR A 103 -7.78 -1.31 -11.93
C THR A 103 -7.09 -1.87 -13.15
N ARG A 104 -7.82 -2.64 -13.96
CA ARG A 104 -7.37 -3.09 -15.28
C ARG A 104 -8.17 -2.42 -16.36
N PHE A 105 -7.46 -1.87 -17.33
CA PHE A 105 -8.05 -1.32 -18.54
C PHE A 105 -7.99 -2.31 -19.70
N ASN A 106 -8.99 -2.27 -20.56
CA ASN A 106 -8.99 -2.95 -21.86
C ASN A 106 -8.69 -1.97 -23.01
N ASP A 107 -8.19 -0.76 -22.70
CA ASP A 107 -7.88 0.30 -23.65
C ASP A 107 -6.43 0.78 -23.52
N ALA A 108 -5.64 0.52 -24.55
CA ALA A 108 -4.23 0.90 -24.66
C ALA A 108 -3.98 2.40 -24.50
N ALA A 109 -4.87 3.24 -25.03
CA ALA A 109 -4.70 4.69 -24.97
C ALA A 109 -4.90 5.23 -23.55
N LEU A 110 -5.60 4.50 -22.68
CA LEU A 110 -5.73 4.88 -21.28
C LEU A 110 -4.50 4.48 -20.46
N ASP A 111 -3.86 3.34 -20.78
CA ASP A 111 -2.61 2.94 -20.13
C ASP A 111 -1.51 4.01 -20.32
N ASP A 112 -1.36 4.56 -21.54
CA ASP A 112 -0.42 5.65 -21.83
C ASP A 112 -0.73 6.92 -21.00
N LYS A 113 -2.02 7.24 -20.82
CA LYS A 113 -2.45 8.42 -20.04
C LYS A 113 -2.25 8.23 -18.54
N ILE A 114 -2.38 7.00 -18.03
CA ILE A 114 -2.08 6.67 -16.63
C ILE A 114 -0.59 6.81 -16.37
N ALA A 115 0.25 6.26 -17.26
CA ALA A 115 1.70 6.41 -17.16
C ALA A 115 2.13 7.88 -17.20
N ALA A 116 1.43 8.71 -17.96
CA ALA A 116 1.62 10.16 -18.00
C ALA A 116 1.00 10.93 -16.82
N GLY A 117 0.28 10.27 -15.91
CA GLY A 117 -0.38 10.90 -14.76
C GLY A 117 -1.54 11.83 -15.14
N LEU A 118 -2.19 11.58 -16.27
CA LEU A 118 -3.24 12.45 -16.82
C LEU A 118 -4.66 11.99 -16.45
N LEU A 119 -4.81 10.77 -15.93
CA LEU A 119 -6.12 10.24 -15.54
C LEU A 119 -6.34 10.35 -14.04
N SER A 120 -7.53 10.82 -13.70
CA SER A 120 -8.10 10.76 -12.36
C SER A 120 -9.31 9.83 -12.34
N LEU A 121 -9.78 9.53 -11.13
CA LEU A 121 -10.93 8.66 -10.94
C LEU A 121 -11.92 9.21 -9.92
N SER A 122 -13.15 8.73 -9.99
CA SER A 122 -14.15 8.98 -8.96
C SER A 122 -15.07 7.79 -8.81
N THR A 123 -15.56 7.54 -7.59
CA THR A 123 -16.44 6.41 -7.33
C THR A 123 -17.89 6.82 -7.26
N GLY A 124 -18.75 6.08 -7.97
CA GLY A 124 -20.19 6.21 -7.89
C GLY A 124 -20.78 5.11 -7.02
N PHE A 125 -21.56 5.49 -6.00
CA PHE A 125 -22.29 4.55 -5.15
C PHE A 125 -23.58 5.16 -4.60
N ARG A 126 -24.51 4.30 -4.17
CA ARG A 126 -25.73 4.69 -3.44
C ARG A 126 -25.55 4.39 -1.96
N ALA A 127 -26.01 5.28 -1.09
CA ALA A 127 -26.06 5.03 0.34
C ALA A 127 -27.12 5.91 1.00
N PRO A 128 -27.80 5.44 2.05
CA PRO A 128 -28.61 6.33 2.87
C PRO A 128 -27.70 7.34 3.60
N VAL A 129 -28.11 8.61 3.59
CA VAL A 129 -27.42 9.69 4.31
C VAL A 129 -28.34 10.23 5.39
N LYS A 130 -27.83 10.34 6.61
CA LYS A 130 -28.54 10.93 7.75
C LYS A 130 -27.58 11.84 8.50
N ASP A 131 -28.04 13.04 8.87
CA ASP A 131 -27.28 14.00 9.67
C ASP A 131 -25.87 14.32 9.12
N GLY A 132 -25.75 14.36 7.79
CA GLY A 132 -24.49 14.66 7.10
C GLY A 132 -23.46 13.52 7.13
N ALA A 133 -23.86 12.29 7.44
CA ALA A 133 -23.03 11.10 7.40
C ALA A 133 -23.74 9.94 6.69
N LEU A 134 -22.95 8.99 6.19
CA LEU A 134 -23.50 7.71 5.73
C LEU A 134 -24.19 6.98 6.89
N ALA A 135 -25.37 6.43 6.62
CA ALA A 135 -26.25 5.82 7.63
C ALA A 135 -26.50 4.32 7.38
N GLY A 136 -25.78 3.72 6.44
CA GLY A 136 -25.92 2.32 6.07
C GLY A 136 -24.88 1.92 5.01
N PRO A 137 -24.77 0.61 4.70
CA PRO A 137 -23.80 0.11 3.75
C PRO A 137 -23.94 0.80 2.38
N VAL A 138 -22.81 1.10 1.75
CA VAL A 138 -22.81 1.62 0.39
C VAL A 138 -23.20 0.52 -0.59
N ARG A 139 -23.83 0.89 -1.69
CA ARG A 139 -24.05 0.01 -2.84
C ARG A 139 -23.19 0.55 -3.99
N PRO A 140 -22.06 -0.11 -4.30
CA PRO A 140 -21.21 0.28 -5.43
C PRO A 140 -22.00 0.33 -6.73
N HIS A 141 -21.64 1.24 -7.63
CA HIS A 141 -22.30 1.36 -8.93
C HIS A 141 -21.32 1.44 -10.10
N HIS A 142 -20.28 2.27 -10.02
CA HIS A 142 -19.28 2.40 -11.08
C HIS A 142 -18.01 3.08 -10.55
N VAL A 143 -16.91 2.93 -11.29
CA VAL A 143 -15.72 3.77 -11.16
C VAL A 143 -15.63 4.63 -12.43
N LEU A 144 -15.71 5.95 -12.27
CA LEU A 144 -15.50 6.89 -13.36
C LEU A 144 -14.00 7.16 -13.50
N VAL A 145 -13.50 7.19 -14.73
CA VAL A 145 -12.14 7.57 -15.08
C VAL A 145 -12.22 8.71 -16.10
N PHE A 146 -11.47 9.77 -15.88
CA PHE A 146 -11.53 10.97 -16.72
C PHE A 146 -10.16 11.63 -16.78
N GLU A 147 -9.95 12.44 -17.81
CA GLU A 147 -8.75 13.26 -17.94
C GLU A 147 -8.83 14.44 -16.97
N GLU A 148 -7.86 14.52 -16.07
CA GLU A 148 -7.81 15.58 -15.08
C GLU A 148 -7.39 16.90 -15.75
N ASN A 149 -8.12 17.96 -15.46
CA ASN A 149 -7.77 19.31 -15.88
C ASN A 149 -8.24 20.35 -14.85
N GLU A 150 -8.07 21.63 -15.13
CA GLU A 150 -8.44 22.71 -14.20
C GLU A 150 -9.93 22.73 -13.83
N ARG A 151 -10.79 22.16 -14.66
CA ARG A 151 -12.25 22.12 -14.47
C ARG A 151 -12.72 20.76 -13.98
N ASP A 152 -12.10 19.69 -14.48
CA ASP A 152 -12.47 18.31 -14.20
C ASP A 152 -11.49 17.73 -13.18
N GLN A 153 -11.92 17.72 -11.92
CA GLN A 153 -11.13 17.32 -10.75
C GLN A 153 -11.91 16.26 -9.95
N PRO A 154 -11.22 15.27 -9.35
CA PRO A 154 -11.90 14.29 -8.53
C PRO A 154 -12.45 14.95 -7.27
N VAL A 155 -13.67 14.56 -6.91
CA VAL A 155 -14.28 14.98 -5.63
C VAL A 155 -13.43 14.52 -4.45
N ASP A 156 -12.79 13.37 -4.60
CA ASP A 156 -11.80 12.85 -3.68
C ASP A 156 -10.38 13.06 -4.23
N LEU A 157 -9.73 14.14 -3.80
CA LEU A 157 -8.34 14.44 -4.18
C LEU A 157 -7.33 13.41 -3.66
N GLY A 158 -7.73 12.50 -2.76
CA GLY A 158 -6.88 11.40 -2.34
C GLY A 158 -7.05 10.14 -3.20
N SER A 159 -8.04 10.10 -4.09
CA SER A 159 -8.25 8.99 -5.02
C SER A 159 -7.36 9.13 -6.25
N GLY A 160 -6.98 7.99 -6.85
CA GLY A 160 -6.11 8.00 -8.02
C GLY A 160 -5.42 6.67 -8.29
N PHE A 161 -4.69 6.63 -9.40
CA PHE A 161 -3.85 5.51 -9.78
C PHE A 161 -2.45 5.67 -9.18
N LEU A 162 -1.90 4.57 -8.69
CA LEU A 162 -0.55 4.48 -8.18
C LEU A 162 0.28 3.73 -9.22
N ASN A 163 1.31 4.40 -9.75
CA ASN A 163 2.26 3.76 -10.64
C ASN A 163 3.02 2.67 -9.87
N LYS A 164 2.82 1.41 -10.24
CA LYS A 164 3.70 0.32 -9.81
C LYS A 164 5.01 0.49 -10.57
N GLU A 165 6.03 1.04 -9.93
CA GLU A 165 7.39 0.89 -10.44
C GLU A 165 7.70 -0.61 -10.51
N HIS A 166 7.80 -1.16 -11.71
CA HIS A 166 8.59 -2.36 -11.91
C HIS A 166 10.01 -1.98 -11.50
N LYS A 167 10.54 -2.63 -10.45
CA LYS A 167 11.93 -2.52 -10.03
C LYS A 167 12.87 -2.93 -11.16
N ASP A 168 13.12 -2.01 -12.08
CA ASP A 168 14.42 -1.80 -12.68
C ASP A 168 14.85 -0.41 -12.20
N MET A 169 15.61 -0.39 -11.10
CA MET A 169 16.36 0.79 -10.65
C MET A 169 17.47 1.07 -11.68
N GLY A 170 17.07 1.49 -12.88
CA GLY A 170 17.91 1.83 -14.01
C GLY A 170 17.65 3.28 -14.41
N ASP A 171 18.44 4.18 -13.83
CA ASP A 171 18.57 5.61 -14.15
C ASP A 171 17.30 6.49 -13.96
N ASP A 172 17.11 6.95 -12.71
CA ASP A 172 16.23 8.04 -12.26
C ASP A 172 16.49 9.42 -12.92
N LYS A 173 17.30 9.49 -13.98
CA LYS A 173 17.56 10.72 -14.75
C LYS A 173 16.57 10.96 -15.88
N LYS A 174 15.68 10.00 -16.21
CA LYS A 174 14.73 10.13 -17.33
C LYS A 174 13.34 10.62 -16.91
N GLN A 175 12.82 10.23 -15.75
CA GLN A 175 11.48 10.65 -15.30
C GLN A 175 11.47 12.11 -14.80
N ALA A 176 12.52 12.56 -14.08
CA ALA A 176 12.67 13.97 -13.72
C ALA A 176 12.73 14.88 -14.97
N LYS A 177 13.34 14.43 -16.07
CA LYS A 177 13.41 15.20 -17.32
C LYS A 177 12.03 15.46 -17.96
N GLY A 178 11.06 14.57 -17.76
CA GLY A 178 9.69 14.75 -18.29
C GLY A 178 8.94 15.87 -17.60
N LEU A 179 8.95 15.87 -16.26
CA LEU A 179 8.27 16.89 -15.46
C LEU A 179 8.95 18.26 -15.59
N PHE A 180 10.28 18.31 -15.53
CA PHE A 180 11.04 19.54 -15.74
C PHE A 180 10.92 20.06 -17.19
N GLY A 181 10.85 19.17 -18.18
CA GLY A 181 10.63 19.55 -19.57
C GLY A 181 9.24 20.16 -19.82
N PHE A 182 8.20 19.62 -19.18
CA PHE A 182 6.84 20.16 -19.23
C PHE A 182 6.75 21.55 -18.59
N LEU A 183 7.31 21.71 -17.38
CA LEU A 183 7.41 23.00 -16.69
C LEU A 183 8.17 24.02 -17.54
N ARG A 184 9.31 23.64 -18.12
CA ARG A 184 10.13 24.52 -18.99
C ARG A 184 9.36 24.97 -20.23
N LYS A 185 8.58 24.08 -20.84
CA LYS A 185 7.76 24.39 -22.02
C LYS A 185 6.65 25.38 -21.69
N LYS A 186 5.92 25.15 -20.58
CA LYS A 186 4.88 26.08 -20.11
C LYS A 186 5.43 27.47 -19.80
N ILE A 187 6.60 27.55 -19.14
CA ILE A 187 7.23 28.84 -18.83
C ILE A 187 7.64 29.58 -20.12
N LYS A 188 8.15 28.87 -21.13
CA LYS A 188 8.55 29.47 -22.41
C LYS A 188 7.35 29.91 -23.27
N GLU A 189 6.20 29.24 -23.13
CA GLU A 189 4.93 29.64 -23.76
C GLU A 189 4.29 30.86 -23.09
N GLU A 190 4.42 30.97 -21.76
CA GLU A 190 3.80 32.05 -20.97
C GLU A 190 4.69 33.29 -20.87
N TYR A 191 6.02 33.12 -20.96
CA TYR A 191 7.03 34.18 -20.91
C TYR A 191 8.11 33.95 -21.98
N PRO A 192 7.86 34.35 -23.24
CA PRO A 192 8.78 34.09 -24.36
C PRO A 192 10.12 34.83 -24.25
N ASP A 193 10.18 35.88 -23.42
CA ASP A 193 11.37 36.71 -23.23
C ASP A 193 12.35 36.15 -22.18
N ILE A 194 11.99 35.08 -21.47
CA ILE A 194 12.87 34.44 -20.46
C ILE A 194 13.77 33.40 -21.14
N ASP A 195 15.05 33.74 -21.27
CA ASP A 195 16.08 32.85 -21.80
C ASP A 195 16.57 31.85 -20.72
N LEU A 196 15.87 30.71 -20.63
CA LEU A 196 16.17 29.62 -19.69
C LEU A 196 17.47 28.86 -20.01
N ASP A 197 18.19 29.21 -21.09
CA ASP A 197 19.44 28.55 -21.51
C ASP A 197 20.71 29.32 -21.05
N LYS A 198 20.59 30.52 -20.45
CA LYS A 198 21.71 31.29 -19.90
C LYS A 198 21.94 31.04 -18.42
N VAL A 199 22.62 29.95 -18.08
CA VAL A 199 23.36 29.87 -16.81
C VAL A 199 24.67 29.15 -17.05
N GLU A 200 25.65 29.83 -17.64
CA GLU A 200 27.07 29.51 -17.53
C GLU A 200 27.89 30.75 -17.95
N ALA A 201 28.89 31.08 -17.10
CA ALA A 201 29.99 32.04 -17.26
C ALA A 201 29.81 33.53 -16.86
N GLU A 202 30.42 33.84 -15.71
CA GLU A 202 31.46 34.89 -15.48
C GLU A 202 31.10 36.39 -15.31
N ASP A 203 31.42 36.87 -14.09
CA ASP A 203 32.24 38.02 -13.68
C ASP A 203 32.20 39.40 -14.39
N HIS A 204 32.10 40.41 -13.51
CA HIS A 204 32.31 41.86 -13.60
C HIS A 204 33.05 42.47 -14.81
N ALA A 205 32.48 43.53 -15.40
CA ALA A 205 33.20 44.76 -15.78
C ALA A 205 32.24 45.93 -16.06
N ALA A 206 32.64 47.13 -15.63
CA ALA A 206 31.92 48.40 -15.70
C ALA A 206 32.04 49.10 -17.07
N GLY A 207 31.12 50.02 -17.38
CA GLY A 207 31.38 51.16 -18.27
C GLY A 207 30.22 51.67 -19.14
N GLU A 208 29.71 52.85 -18.74
CA GLU A 208 29.13 53.96 -19.54
C GLU A 208 27.67 53.91 -20.05
N GLU A 209 26.85 54.81 -19.49
CA GLU A 209 25.55 55.30 -20.02
C GLU A 209 25.77 56.45 -21.05
N PRO A 210 24.72 56.89 -21.80
CA PRO A 210 23.81 57.89 -21.23
C PRO A 210 22.30 57.75 -21.59
N GLU A 211 21.49 58.02 -20.56
CA GLU A 211 20.20 58.74 -20.51
C GLU A 211 19.02 58.36 -21.43
N GLN A 212 17.88 57.96 -20.81
CA GLN A 212 16.65 58.79 -20.77
C GLN A 212 15.55 58.26 -19.82
N ASN A 213 15.18 59.12 -18.87
CA ASN A 213 13.82 59.47 -18.42
C ASN A 213 12.94 58.49 -17.60
N LYS A 214 12.97 58.68 -16.28
CA LYS A 214 11.80 58.88 -15.37
C LYS A 214 10.65 57.85 -15.34
N GLU A 215 10.88 56.58 -15.65
CA GLU A 215 9.98 55.46 -15.26
C GLU A 215 10.63 54.43 -14.31
N ASN A 216 11.91 54.57 -13.97
CA ASN A 216 12.68 53.51 -13.29
C ASN A 216 12.64 53.49 -11.75
N GLU A 217 12.19 54.55 -11.06
CA GLU A 217 12.24 54.56 -9.59
C GLU A 217 11.21 53.61 -8.93
N ASP A 218 10.11 53.28 -9.63
CA ASP A 218 9.10 52.33 -9.13
C ASP A 218 9.37 50.87 -9.54
N MET A 219 10.20 50.64 -10.57
CA MET A 219 10.66 49.28 -10.94
C MET A 219 11.84 48.82 -10.08
N ASP A 220 12.81 49.68 -9.76
CA ASP A 220 13.96 49.31 -8.92
C ASP A 220 13.54 48.89 -7.49
N ALA A 221 12.49 49.52 -6.94
CA ALA A 221 11.96 49.16 -5.63
C ALA A 221 11.23 47.80 -5.65
N LYS A 222 10.51 47.48 -6.74
CA LYS A 222 9.86 46.18 -6.94
C LYS A 222 10.87 45.08 -7.25
N ASP A 223 11.92 45.36 -8.01
CA ASP A 223 12.97 44.40 -8.34
C ASP A 223 13.84 44.08 -7.12
N GLN A 224 14.12 45.07 -6.25
CA GLN A 224 14.78 44.82 -4.96
C GLN A 224 13.88 44.06 -3.98
N ALA A 225 12.57 44.36 -3.94
CA ALA A 225 11.62 43.64 -3.08
C ALA A 225 11.43 42.18 -3.51
N THR A 226 11.31 41.91 -4.82
CA THR A 226 11.22 40.55 -5.37
C THR A 226 12.51 39.77 -5.17
N LYS A 227 13.69 40.40 -5.30
CA LYS A 227 14.98 39.77 -5.00
C LYS A 227 15.10 39.38 -3.51
N ALA A 228 14.69 40.26 -2.60
CA ALA A 228 14.67 39.96 -1.17
C ALA A 228 13.65 38.84 -0.83
N GLU A 229 12.52 38.80 -1.53
CA GLU A 229 11.52 37.74 -1.36
C GLU A 229 12.01 36.39 -1.92
N MET A 230 12.74 36.39 -3.04
CA MET A 230 13.40 35.19 -3.58
C MET A 230 14.50 34.66 -2.65
N GLU A 231 15.33 35.54 -2.09
CA GLU A 231 16.36 35.14 -1.11
C GLU A 231 15.71 34.54 0.15
N LYS A 232 14.59 35.11 0.61
CA LYS A 232 13.82 34.57 1.73
C LYS A 232 13.20 33.20 1.40
N LEU A 233 12.58 33.05 0.24
CA LEU A 233 12.01 31.77 -0.23
C LEU A 233 13.10 30.71 -0.39
N GLN A 234 14.28 31.08 -0.89
CA GLN A 234 15.42 30.17 -1.00
C GLN A 234 15.93 29.72 0.37
N ALA A 235 15.98 30.63 1.34
CA ALA A 235 16.33 30.30 2.72
C ALA A 235 15.29 29.38 3.38
N GLU A 236 13.99 29.60 3.13
CA GLU A 236 12.92 28.73 3.61
C GLU A 236 12.96 27.34 2.95
N LEU A 237 13.26 27.26 1.65
CA LEU A 237 13.42 26.00 0.92
C LEU A 237 14.62 25.20 1.45
N ASN A 238 15.76 25.85 1.68
CA ASN A 238 16.93 25.21 2.27
C ASN A 238 16.62 24.69 3.68
N LYS A 239 15.89 25.47 4.49
CA LYS A 239 15.47 25.05 5.83
C LYS A 239 14.49 23.87 5.80
N ALA A 240 13.53 23.87 4.88
CA ALA A 240 12.60 22.76 4.68
C ALA A 240 13.31 21.49 4.20
N THR A 241 14.30 21.64 3.32
CA THR A 241 15.11 20.53 2.82
C THR A 241 15.92 19.87 3.93
N GLU A 242 16.56 20.66 4.79
CA GLU A 242 17.28 20.12 5.96
C GLU A 242 16.33 19.47 6.98
N ALA A 243 15.13 20.02 7.16
CA ALA A 243 14.10 19.40 8.01
C ALA A 243 13.61 18.06 7.44
N MET A 244 13.46 17.92 6.12
CA MET A 244 13.12 16.64 5.49
C MET A 244 14.23 15.60 5.68
N LYS A 245 15.50 15.96 5.46
CA LYS A 245 16.64 15.05 5.70
C LYS A 245 16.67 14.54 7.14
N ALA A 246 16.40 15.41 8.11
CA ALA A 246 16.32 15.01 9.52
C ALA A 246 15.15 14.04 9.78
N LYS A 247 14.00 14.26 9.14
CA LYS A 247 12.83 13.38 9.25
C LYS A 247 13.04 12.03 8.58
N ASP A 248 13.74 11.99 7.45
CA ASP A 248 14.10 10.74 6.77
C ASP A 248 15.06 9.88 7.61
N ALA A 249 16.02 10.52 8.28
CA ALA A 249 16.91 9.83 9.23
C ALA A 249 16.13 9.25 10.43
N GLU A 250 15.16 9.98 10.97
CA GLU A 250 14.27 9.52 12.05
C GLU A 250 13.39 8.34 11.59
N LEU A 251 12.87 8.39 10.36
CA LEU A 251 12.09 7.31 9.75
C LEU A 251 12.92 6.03 9.54
N ALA A 252 14.18 6.17 9.12
CA ALA A 252 15.10 5.05 8.97
C ALA A 252 15.39 4.38 10.33
N ASP A 253 15.65 5.18 11.38
CA ASP A 253 15.86 4.67 12.73
C ASP A 253 14.62 3.95 13.30
N LEU A 254 13.43 4.51 13.11
CA LEU A 254 12.17 3.88 13.54
C LEU A 254 11.90 2.56 12.82
N LYS A 255 12.19 2.47 11.52
CA LYS A 255 12.06 1.20 10.75
C LYS A 255 13.02 0.13 11.28
N ASN A 256 14.26 0.52 11.61
CA ASN A 256 15.24 -0.40 12.20
C ASN A 256 14.77 -0.89 13.57
N LYS A 257 14.31 0.01 14.44
CA LYS A 257 13.75 -0.36 15.76
C LYS A 257 12.53 -1.27 15.66
N ALA A 258 11.61 -1.00 14.73
CA ALA A 258 10.46 -1.85 14.50
C ALA A 258 10.86 -3.27 14.06
N THR A 259 11.84 -3.38 13.16
CA THR A 259 12.36 -4.68 12.70
C THR A 259 13.02 -5.46 13.84
N ILE A 260 13.79 -4.78 14.70
CA ILE A 260 14.39 -5.40 15.89
C ILE A 260 13.30 -5.93 16.84
N LEU A 261 12.31 -5.11 17.18
CA LEU A 261 11.22 -5.50 18.09
C LEU A 261 10.39 -6.65 17.53
N GLU A 262 10.15 -6.68 16.22
CA GLU A 262 9.44 -7.79 15.58
C GLU A 262 10.23 -9.10 15.67
N ASN A 263 11.55 -9.04 15.43
CA ASN A 263 12.43 -10.20 15.56
C ASN A 263 12.52 -10.68 17.02
N GLU A 264 12.63 -9.78 17.99
CA GLU A 264 12.60 -10.10 19.42
C GLU A 264 11.28 -10.78 19.81
N ARG A 265 10.14 -10.29 19.30
CA ARG A 265 8.82 -10.91 19.53
C ARG A 265 8.72 -12.31 18.93
N LYS A 266 9.20 -12.49 17.69
CA LYS A 266 9.22 -13.80 17.03
C LYS A 266 10.10 -14.79 17.80
N GLU A 267 11.28 -14.36 18.24
CA GLU A 267 12.20 -15.18 19.01
C GLU A 267 11.66 -15.53 20.40
N ALA A 268 11.02 -14.58 21.08
CA ALA A 268 10.35 -14.83 22.36
C ALA A 268 9.20 -15.83 22.21
N ALA A 269 8.35 -15.67 21.19
CA ALA A 269 7.25 -16.59 20.90
C ALA A 269 7.76 -18.00 20.54
N TRP A 270 8.86 -18.09 19.80
CA TRP A 270 9.52 -19.35 19.48
C TRP A 270 10.08 -20.03 20.72
N ASN A 271 10.79 -19.29 21.58
CA ASN A 271 11.33 -19.83 22.84
C ASN A 271 10.23 -20.26 23.80
N GLU A 272 9.12 -19.52 23.87
CA GLU A 272 7.95 -19.94 24.64
C GLU A 272 7.37 -21.25 24.10
N PHE A 273 7.21 -21.37 22.78
CA PHE A 273 6.74 -22.58 22.12
C PHE A 273 7.63 -23.80 22.45
N LYS A 274 8.95 -23.68 22.30
CA LYS A 274 9.91 -24.77 22.60
C LYS A 274 9.81 -25.29 24.03
N ASN A 275 9.46 -24.41 24.97
CA ASN A 275 9.37 -24.71 26.40
C ASN A 275 7.98 -25.21 26.83
N LYS A 276 6.99 -25.29 25.93
CA LYS A 276 5.67 -25.83 26.28
C LYS A 276 5.71 -27.34 26.48
N SER A 277 5.02 -27.79 27.53
CA SER A 277 4.96 -29.19 27.97
C SER A 277 4.29 -30.15 26.98
N TRP A 278 3.59 -29.64 25.98
CA TRP A 278 2.94 -30.44 24.93
C TRP A 278 3.81 -30.62 23.69
N VAL A 279 4.97 -29.94 23.59
CA VAL A 279 5.96 -30.25 22.56
C VAL A 279 6.71 -31.52 22.97
N PRO A 280 6.69 -32.60 22.17
CA PRO A 280 7.34 -33.86 22.55
C PRO A 280 8.86 -33.70 22.74
N LYS A 281 9.41 -34.30 23.80
CA LYS A 281 10.87 -34.35 24.01
C LYS A 281 11.51 -35.08 22.83
N GLY A 282 12.52 -34.48 22.21
CA GLY A 282 13.14 -35.04 21.00
C GLY A 282 12.63 -34.45 19.69
N TYR A 283 11.46 -33.80 19.67
CA TYR A 283 10.81 -33.32 18.43
C TYR A 283 11.65 -32.31 17.66
N LEU A 284 12.34 -31.43 18.40
CA LEU A 284 13.17 -30.36 17.86
C LEU A 284 14.64 -30.74 17.68
N HIS A 285 15.02 -32.03 17.77
CA HIS A 285 16.41 -32.41 17.54
C HIS A 285 16.78 -32.40 16.05
N LYS A 286 18.03 -32.00 15.76
CA LYS A 286 18.65 -31.98 14.41
C LYS A 286 17.86 -31.08 13.44
N ASP A 287 17.68 -31.51 12.19
CA ASP A 287 17.12 -30.72 11.09
C ASP A 287 15.62 -30.38 11.24
N ASN A 288 14.97 -30.90 12.29
CA ASN A 288 13.57 -30.62 12.57
C ASN A 288 13.33 -29.25 13.20
N GLU A 289 14.32 -28.64 13.89
CA GLU A 289 14.12 -27.32 14.52
C GLU A 289 13.84 -26.24 13.48
N ALA A 290 14.66 -26.16 12.42
CA ALA A 290 14.52 -25.17 11.36
C ALA A 290 13.20 -25.31 10.61
N LYS A 291 12.82 -26.55 10.23
CA LYS A 291 11.54 -26.84 9.54
C LYS A 291 10.34 -26.54 10.43
N THR A 292 10.44 -26.86 11.72
CA THR A 292 9.36 -26.58 12.67
C THR A 292 9.24 -25.08 12.92
N ARG A 293 10.35 -24.35 12.96
CA ARG A 293 10.35 -22.88 13.08
C ARG A 293 9.70 -22.22 11.87
N GLU A 294 10.10 -22.62 10.66
CA GLU A 294 9.48 -22.11 9.43
C GLU A 294 7.96 -22.37 9.43
N ARG A 295 7.54 -23.57 9.86
CA ARG A 295 6.13 -23.92 9.96
C ARG A 295 5.39 -23.18 11.07
N PHE A 296 6.04 -22.90 12.20
CA PHE A 296 5.50 -22.08 13.29
C PHE A 296 5.26 -20.64 12.84
N GLU A 297 6.15 -20.08 12.03
CA GLU A 297 6.02 -18.72 11.50
C GLU A 297 4.96 -18.63 10.38
N LYS A 298 4.78 -19.70 9.59
CA LYS A 298 3.84 -19.74 8.45
C LYS A 298 2.42 -20.19 8.83
N ASP A 299 2.29 -21.18 9.71
CA ASP A 299 1.01 -21.78 10.12
C ASP A 299 1.09 -22.32 11.56
N ARG A 300 0.98 -21.39 12.51
CA ARG A 300 1.04 -21.70 13.94
C ARG A 300 -0.12 -22.59 14.41
N ALA A 301 -1.31 -22.43 13.82
CA ALA A 301 -2.51 -23.15 14.24
C ALA A 301 -2.46 -24.62 13.79
N GLY A 302 -2.12 -24.87 12.51
CA GLY A 302 -1.97 -26.22 12.00
C GLY A 302 -0.83 -26.99 12.68
N LEU A 303 0.27 -26.32 13.02
CA LEU A 303 1.34 -26.93 13.81
C LEU A 303 0.88 -27.33 15.22
N LEU A 304 0.06 -26.50 15.87
CA LEU A 304 -0.49 -26.79 17.20
C LEU A 304 -1.41 -28.02 17.16
N GLU A 305 -2.31 -28.07 16.17
CA GLU A 305 -3.25 -29.18 15.99
C GLU A 305 -2.51 -30.50 15.72
N GLU A 306 -1.48 -30.48 14.87
CA GLU A 306 -0.64 -31.66 14.61
C GLU A 306 0.05 -32.17 15.89
N LEU A 307 0.60 -31.26 16.70
CA LEU A 307 1.32 -31.63 17.92
C LEU A 307 0.40 -32.14 19.03
N LEU A 308 -0.80 -31.57 19.15
CA LEU A 308 -1.82 -32.07 20.06
C LEU A 308 -2.28 -33.48 19.66
N ASN A 309 -2.54 -33.70 18.37
CA ASN A 309 -2.96 -35.01 17.85
C ASN A 309 -1.85 -36.08 17.96
N LYS A 310 -0.58 -35.70 17.88
CA LYS A 310 0.56 -36.61 18.12
C LYS A 310 0.73 -36.97 19.61
N LYS A 311 0.29 -36.13 20.54
CA LYS A 311 0.37 -36.39 21.98
C LYS A 311 -0.61 -37.47 22.44
N ASP A 312 -1.74 -37.63 21.74
CA ASP A 312 -2.75 -38.65 22.05
C ASP A 312 -2.42 -40.04 21.46
N ALA A 313 -1.35 -40.14 20.65
CA ALA A 313 -0.79 -41.41 20.22
C ALA A 313 0.22 -41.96 21.26
N ALA A 314 -0.27 -42.59 22.33
CA ALA A 314 0.57 -43.43 23.20
C ALA A 314 1.01 -44.73 22.47
N PRO A 315 2.15 -45.34 22.84
CA PRO A 315 3.00 -46.10 21.93
C PRO A 315 2.49 -47.53 21.68
N GLY A 316 2.10 -47.82 20.44
CA GLY A 316 2.05 -49.18 19.88
C GLY A 316 3.38 -49.49 19.21
N GLY A 317 4.05 -50.57 19.63
CA GLY A 317 5.45 -50.86 19.35
C GLY A 317 5.80 -51.49 17.99
N GLN A 318 7.13 -51.72 17.87
CA GLN A 318 7.91 -52.52 16.90
C GLN A 318 8.00 -51.92 15.48
N ASP A 319 9.15 -51.71 14.83
CA ASP A 319 10.50 -52.31 14.88
C ASP A 319 11.54 -51.24 14.45
N GLY A 320 12.85 -51.32 14.74
CA GLY A 320 13.62 -52.53 14.89
C GLY A 320 14.86 -52.43 15.76
N SER A 321 15.22 -53.63 16.19
CA SER A 321 16.33 -54.08 16.99
C SER A 321 17.72 -53.73 16.44
N GLU A 322 18.57 -53.17 17.29
CA GLU A 322 19.95 -53.63 17.43
C GLU A 322 20.27 -53.68 18.92
N GLN A 323 20.08 -54.87 19.50
CA GLN A 323 20.70 -55.22 20.78
C GLN A 323 22.17 -55.53 20.50
N VAL A 324 23.07 -54.67 20.97
CA VAL A 324 24.42 -55.12 21.30
C VAL A 324 24.46 -55.31 22.80
N ALA A 325 24.65 -56.57 23.19
CA ALA A 325 24.73 -57.01 24.57
C ALA A 325 25.90 -56.33 25.29
N HIS A 326 25.59 -55.66 26.40
CA HIS A 326 26.51 -55.51 27.51
C HIS A 326 25.82 -55.97 28.80
N GLU A 327 25.98 -57.26 29.11
CA GLU A 327 25.90 -57.72 30.49
C GLU A 327 27.09 -57.14 31.26
N ASN A 328 26.84 -56.35 32.32
CA ASN A 328 27.08 -56.84 33.68
C ASN A 328 26.68 -55.88 34.80
N LYS A 329 25.99 -56.46 35.79
CA LYS A 329 25.84 -56.09 37.21
C LYS A 329 25.00 -54.86 37.56
N ARG A 330 23.68 -55.06 37.71
CA ARG A 330 22.91 -54.39 38.76
C ARG A 330 22.98 -55.23 40.03
N THR A 331 23.67 -54.74 41.04
CA THR A 331 23.44 -55.12 42.44
C THR A 331 22.00 -54.74 42.79
N ALA A 332 21.21 -55.73 43.21
CA ALA A 332 19.92 -55.49 43.82
C ALA A 332 20.16 -54.86 45.20
N ALA A 333 19.69 -53.62 45.40
CA ALA A 333 19.55 -53.05 46.73
C ALA A 333 18.18 -53.49 47.28
N THR A 334 18.20 -54.48 48.17
CA THR A 334 17.06 -54.89 48.97
C THR A 334 16.73 -53.75 49.95
N VAL A 335 15.51 -53.22 49.92
CA VAL A 335 15.10 -52.13 50.82
C VAL A 335 14.58 -52.75 52.11
N GLY A 336 15.41 -52.80 53.15
CA GLY A 336 14.97 -53.19 54.49
C GLY A 336 14.02 -52.18 55.13
N ARG A 337 13.28 -52.60 56.16
CA ARG A 337 12.34 -51.77 56.94
C ARG A 337 12.91 -51.48 58.34
N PHE A 338 12.80 -50.24 58.80
CA PHE A 338 13.22 -49.84 60.15
C PHE A 338 12.21 -50.27 61.21
N ASP A 339 12.64 -51.06 62.20
CA ASP A 339 11.82 -51.39 63.37
C ASP A 339 12.11 -50.40 64.50
N ALA A 340 11.15 -49.51 64.75
CA ALA A 340 11.25 -48.45 65.75
C ALA A 340 11.22 -48.94 67.20
N LYS A 341 10.80 -50.19 67.48
CA LYS A 341 10.83 -50.76 68.85
C LYS A 341 12.20 -51.31 69.21
N ALA A 342 12.93 -51.83 68.24
CA ALA A 342 14.28 -52.36 68.42
C ALA A 342 15.39 -51.36 68.05
N GLY A 343 15.03 -50.22 67.43
CA GLY A 343 15.96 -49.16 67.06
C GLY A 343 16.92 -49.52 65.93
N LYS A 344 16.57 -50.47 65.05
CA LYS A 344 17.46 -50.95 63.97
C LYS A 344 16.71 -51.34 62.70
N TYR A 345 17.41 -51.31 61.56
CA TYR A 345 16.92 -51.77 60.26
C TYR A 345 16.94 -53.29 60.16
N VAL A 346 15.90 -53.89 59.57
CA VAL A 346 15.81 -55.32 59.29
C VAL A 346 15.53 -55.49 57.79
N GLU A 347 16.35 -56.31 57.12
CA GLU A 347 16.19 -56.67 55.70
C GLU A 347 15.18 -57.82 55.56
N GLU A 348 14.34 -57.80 54.52
CA GLU A 348 13.49 -58.95 54.11
C GLU A 348 14.21 -59.80 53.06
#